data_AF-A0A259FW28-F1
#
_entry.id   AF-A0A259FW28-F1
#
_cell.length_a   1.000
_cell.length_b   1.000
_cell.length_c   1.000
_cell.angle_alpha   90.00
_cell.angle_beta   90.00
_cell.angle_gamma   90.00
#
_symmetry.space_group_name_H-M   'P 1'
#
loop_
_entity.id
_entity.type
_entity.pdbx_description
1 polymer ?
#
loop_
_entity_poly.entity_id
_entity_poly.type
_entity_poly.pdbx_seq_one_letter_code
_entity_poly.pdbx_strand_id
1 'polypeptide(L)' 'ATLPDRLPIVGAVAGHAGLYVAAGYASRGMVWAGLLGEVLADQITDAPCPLEADLMQAIAPDRYSRR' A
#
# COMPACT_ATOMS: atom_id res chain seq x y z
N ALA A 1 0.38 13.88 0.34
CA ALA A 1 -1.09 13.81 0.45
C ALA A 1 -1.48 13.12 1.75
N THR A 2 -2.65 13.44 2.32
CA THR A 2 -3.20 12.84 3.56
C THR A 2 -4.53 12.18 3.24
N LEU A 3 -4.80 11.00 3.81
CA LEU A 3 -6.05 10.24 3.63
C LEU A 3 -6.90 10.28 4.92
N PRO A 4 -8.24 10.09 4.85
CA PRO A 4 -9.15 10.19 5.99
C PRO A 4 -8.74 9.35 7.21
N ASP A 5 -8.31 8.11 7.00
CA ASP A 5 -7.85 7.18 8.04
C ASP A 5 -6.39 7.40 8.47
N ARG A 6 -5.69 8.36 7.86
CA ARG A 6 -4.28 8.64 8.07
C ARG A 6 -3.37 7.43 7.76
N LEU A 7 -3.82 6.44 7.00
CA LEU A 7 -2.99 5.35 6.50
C LEU A 7 -2.60 5.61 5.04
N PRO A 8 -1.38 5.23 4.60
CA PRO A 8 -1.02 5.32 3.19
C PRO A 8 -1.87 4.39 2.32
N ILE A 9 -1.84 4.61 1.00
CA ILE A 9 -2.35 3.68 0.00
C ILE A 9 -1.15 3.05 -0.69
N VAL A 10 -1.00 1.73 -0.59
CA VAL A 10 0.09 0.97 -1.20
C VAL A 10 -0.44 -0.35 -1.76
N GLY A 11 -0.08 -0.68 -3.00
CA GLY A 11 -0.39 -1.97 -3.63
C GLY A 11 -0.89 -1.87 -5.07
N ALA A 12 -1.38 -2.99 -5.59
CA ALA A 12 -1.89 -3.10 -6.95
C ALA A 12 -3.22 -2.34 -7.15
N VAL A 13 -3.36 -1.67 -8.29
CA VAL A 13 -4.58 -0.93 -8.65
C VAL A 13 -5.57 -1.88 -9.33
N ALA A 14 -6.72 -2.11 -8.69
CA ALA A 14 -7.77 -2.97 -9.23
C ALA A 14 -8.19 -2.52 -10.65
N GLY A 15 -8.37 -3.48 -11.55
CA GLY A 15 -8.73 -3.23 -12.95
C GLY A 15 -7.58 -2.78 -13.86
N HIS A 16 -6.34 -2.63 -13.33
CA HIS A 16 -5.19 -2.16 -14.09
C HIS A 16 -3.97 -3.06 -13.88
N ALA A 17 -3.80 -4.05 -14.76
CA ALA A 17 -2.69 -4.99 -14.68
C ALA A 17 -1.33 -4.28 -14.77
N GLY A 18 -0.40 -4.61 -13.86
CA GLY A 18 0.93 -4.01 -13.80
C GLY A 18 0.99 -2.60 -13.21
N LEU A 19 -0.14 -2.02 -12.79
CA LEU A 19 -0.17 -0.71 -12.15
C LEU A 19 -0.17 -0.84 -10.63
N TYR A 20 0.78 -0.17 -10.00
CA TYR A 20 0.93 -0.12 -8.55
C TYR A 20 0.94 1.33 -8.07
N VAL A 21 0.49 1.55 -6.84
CA VAL A 21 0.48 2.86 -6.19
C VAL A 21 1.22 2.80 -4.86
N ALA A 22 1.92 3.88 -4.52
CA ALA A 22 2.46 4.13 -3.20
C ALA A 22 2.30 5.63 -2.89
N ALA A 23 1.24 5.97 -2.15
CA ALA A 23 0.84 7.36 -1.93
C ALA A 23 0.25 7.57 -0.53
N GLY A 24 -0.08 8.83 -0.20
CA GLY A 24 -0.78 9.14 1.06
C GLY A 24 0.10 9.12 2.32
N TYR A 25 1.43 9.11 2.18
CA TYR A 25 2.39 9.08 3.28
C TYR A 25 2.36 10.27 4.26
N ALA A 26 1.70 11.37 3.89
CA ALA A 26 1.66 12.63 4.65
C ALA A 26 3.06 13.05 5.17
N SER A 27 3.16 13.50 6.42
CA SER A 27 4.43 13.88 7.08
C SER A 27 5.26 12.69 7.58
N ARG A 28 4.81 11.45 7.36
CA ARG A 28 5.45 10.22 7.88
C ARG A 28 6.12 9.39 6.79
N GLY A 29 6.40 10.00 5.63
CA GLY A 29 7.05 9.34 4.50
C GLY A 29 8.37 8.67 4.87
N MET A 30 9.25 9.34 5.61
CA MET A 30 10.54 8.74 6.00
C MET A 30 10.40 7.51 6.90
N VAL A 31 9.33 7.43 7.70
CA VAL A 31 9.09 6.29 8.59
C VAL A 31 8.56 5.09 7.81
N TRP A 32 7.62 5.34 6.89
CA TRP A 32 6.90 4.27 6.19
C TRP A 32 7.54 3.83 4.87
N ALA A 33 8.32 4.69 4.21
CA ALA A 33 8.77 4.45 2.84
C ALA A 33 9.68 3.22 2.68
N GLY A 34 10.51 2.90 3.68
CA GLY A 34 11.37 1.71 3.63
C GLY A 34 10.54 0.42 3.59
N LEU A 35 9.80 0.17 4.67
CA LEU A 35 8.94 -1.02 4.81
C LEU A 35 7.92 -1.15 3.67
N LEU A 36 7.22 -0.05 3.33
CA LEU A 36 6.21 -0.11 2.28
C LEU A 36 6.80 -0.17 0.87
N GLY A 37 8.06 0.22 0.69
CA GLY A 37 8.82 -0.01 -0.53
C GLY A 37 9.13 -1.49 -0.74
N GLU A 38 9.57 -2.19 0.32
CA GLU A 38 9.78 -3.64 0.30
C GLU A 38 8.48 -4.39 0.00
N VAL A 39 7.41 -4.06 0.71
CA VAL A 39 6.07 -4.65 0.47
C VAL A 39 5.59 -4.44 -0.96
N LEU A 40 5.89 -3.29 -1.58
CA LEU A 40 5.54 -3.03 -2.97
C LEU A 40 6.41 -3.84 -3.93
N ALA A 41 7.71 -3.94 -3.65
CA ALA A 41 8.64 -4.74 -4.44
C ALA A 41 8.23 -6.21 -4.41
N ASP A 42 7.89 -6.75 -3.24
CA ASP A 42 7.47 -8.14 -3.08
C ASP A 42 6.18 -8.44 -3.85
N GLN A 43 5.22 -7.50 -3.87
CA GLN A 43 4.03 -7.63 -4.71
C GLN A 43 4.35 -7.63 -6.21
N ILE A 44 5.32 -6.82 -6.64
CA ILE A 44 5.71 -6.73 -8.05
C ILE A 44 6.46 -8.00 -8.50
N THR A 45 7.27 -8.58 -7.61
CA THR A 45 8.14 -9.73 -7.90
C THR A 45 7.54 -11.07 -7.52
N ASP A 46 6.31 -11.09 -7.00
CA ASP A 46 5.63 -12.29 -6.47
C ASP A 46 6.43 -12.97 -5.33
N ALA A 47 7.09 -12.15 -4.51
CA ALA A 47 7.82 -12.60 -3.33
C ALA A 47 6.90 -12.63 -2.08
N PRO A 48 7.27 -13.40 -1.03
CA PRO A 48 6.50 -13.44 0.20
C PRO A 48 6.40 -12.07 0.87
N CYS A 49 5.18 -11.60 1.12
CA CYS A 49 4.95 -10.32 1.78
C CYS A 49 5.29 -10.37 3.28
N PRO A 50 6.01 -9.38 3.83
CA PRO A 50 6.40 -9.36 5.25
C PRO A 50 5.28 -8.89 6.19
N LEU A 51 4.17 -8.38 5.66
CA LEU A 51 3.05 -7.84 6.45
C LEU A 51 1.90 -8.85 6.59
N GLU A 52 1.22 -8.79 7.73
CA GLU A 52 -0.01 -9.52 7.96
C GLU A 52 -1.14 -9.08 7.01
N ALA A 53 -2.05 -10.01 6.72
CA ALA A 53 -3.10 -9.81 5.74
C ALA A 53 -4.07 -8.66 6.08
N ASP A 54 -4.32 -8.42 7.38
CA ASP A 54 -5.15 -7.32 7.86
C ASP A 54 -4.47 -5.96 7.70
N LEU A 55 -3.16 -5.86 7.94
CA LEU A 55 -2.37 -4.66 7.66
C LEU A 55 -2.32 -4.37 6.16
N MET A 56 -2.14 -5.40 5.33
CA MET A 56 -2.21 -5.27 3.87
C MET A 56 -3.57 -4.73 3.42
N GLN A 57 -4.67 -5.23 3.98
CA GLN A 57 -6.01 -4.71 3.70
C GLN A 57 -6.19 -3.25 4.16
N ALA A 58 -5.58 -2.86 5.28
CA ALA A 58 -5.68 -1.51 5.82
C ALA A 58 -4.96 -0.46 4.96
N ILE A 59 -3.97 -0.86 4.17
CA ILE A 59 -3.24 0.02 3.24
C ILE A 59 -3.62 -0.19 1.77
N ALA A 60 -4.48 -1.16 1.46
CA ALA A 60 -4.84 -1.51 0.10
C ALA A 60 -5.48 -0.31 -0.65
N PRO A 61 -5.25 -0.19 -1.98
CA PRO A 61 -5.81 0.90 -2.78
C PRO A 61 -7.34 0.89 -2.87
N ASP A 62 -7.95 -0.28 -2.76
CA ASP A 62 -9.40 -0.50 -2.89
C ASP A 62 -10.14 -0.49 -1.54
N ARG A 63 -9.46 -0.21 -0.42
CA ARG A 63 -10.06 -0.28 0.93
C ARG A 63 -11.26 0.65 1.14
N TYR A 64 -11.36 1.73 0.37
CA TYR A 64 -12.50 2.66 0.42
C TYR A 64 -13.67 2.21 -0.46
N SER A 65 -13.41 1.37 -1.47
CA SER A 65 -14.44 0.78 -2.33
C SER A 65 -15.10 -0.43 -1.68
N ARG A 66 -14.49 -1.01 -0.63
CA ARG A 66 -15.01 -2.15 0.14
C ARG A 66 -15.90 -1.77 1.33
N ARG A 67 -16.19 -0.49 1.54
CA ARG A 67 -17.09 0.02 2.60
C ARG A 67 -18.49 0.24 2.06
#